data_AF-A0AA35GZ36-F1
#
_entry.id   AF-A0AA35GZ36-F1
#
_cell.length_a   1.000
_cell.length_b   1.000
_cell.length_c   1.000
_cell.angle_alpha   90.00
_cell.angle_beta   90.00
_cell.angle_gamma   90.00
#
_symmetry.space_group_name_H-M   'P 1'
#
loop_
_entity.id
_entity.type
_entity.pdbx_description
1 polymer ?
#
loop_
_entity_poly.entity_id
_entity_poly.type
_entity_poly.pdbx_seq_one_letter_code
_entity_poly.pdbx_strand_id
1 'polypeptide(L)'
;MPGYTQGDSEWSPEAKLAVVIETVTLSEAELGAYCREEGLYPEQSQQWKAACLEGAGRQENQEKAAHKQRKENHKTIKQLKA
;
A
#
# COMPACT_ATOMS: atom_id res chain seq x y z
N MET A 1 10.62 17.04 -27.24
CA MET A 1 11.14 16.44 -26.00
C MET A 1 10.00 15.63 -25.39
N PRO A 2 10.16 14.33 -25.11
CA PRO A 2 9.08 13.57 -24.51
C PRO A 2 9.03 13.89 -23.01
N GLY A 3 7.99 14.62 -22.62
CA GLY A 3 7.69 14.92 -21.22
C GLY A 3 7.28 13.64 -20.51
N TYR A 4 7.99 13.37 -19.42
CA TYR A 4 7.78 12.25 -18.51
C TYR A 4 6.38 12.30 -17.88
N THR A 5 5.48 11.49 -18.42
CA THR A 5 4.31 10.98 -17.70
C THR A 5 4.50 9.47 -17.55
N GLN A 6 5.50 9.05 -16.78
CA GLN A 6 5.62 7.65 -16.36
C GLN A 6 4.45 7.36 -15.42
N GLY A 7 3.42 6.72 -15.98
CA GLY A 7 2.26 6.28 -15.23
C GLY A 7 2.68 5.28 -14.15
N ASP A 8 1.87 5.21 -13.11
CA ASP A 8 2.03 4.33 -11.94
C ASP A 8 2.32 2.86 -12.26
N SER A 9 2.09 2.42 -13.50
CA SER A 9 2.29 1.05 -14.01
C SER A 9 3.75 0.71 -14.36
N GLU A 10 4.67 1.67 -14.46
CA GLU A 10 6.07 1.38 -14.81
C GLU A 10 6.94 1.01 -13.59
N TRP A 11 6.48 1.35 -12.39
CA TRP A 11 7.19 1.07 -11.14
C TRP A 11 6.77 -0.27 -10.56
N SER A 12 7.74 -1.16 -10.29
CA SER A 12 7.46 -2.41 -9.58
C SER A 12 6.99 -2.12 -8.15
N PRO A 13 6.21 -3.02 -7.52
CA PRO A 13 5.78 -2.87 -6.13
C PRO A 13 6.96 -2.65 -5.17
N GLU A 14 8.07 -3.33 -5.40
CA GLU A 14 9.30 -3.21 -4.60
C GLU A 14 9.94 -1.83 -4.75
N ALA A 15 9.98 -1.31 -5.99
CA ALA A 15 10.50 0.03 -6.25
C ALA A 15 9.63 1.12 -5.60
N LYS A 16 8.29 0.97 -5.67
CA LYS A 16 7.36 1.87 -4.96
C LYS A 16 7.58 1.84 -3.45
N LEU A 17 7.78 0.65 -2.88
CA LEU A 17 8.04 0.49 -1.46
C LEU A 17 9.37 1.13 -1.05
N ALA A 18 10.44 0.95 -1.83
CA ALA A 18 11.74 1.57 -1.58
C ALA A 18 11.61 3.10 -1.52
N VAL A 19 10.96 3.70 -2.51
CA VAL A 19 10.67 5.15 -2.54
C VAL A 19 9.92 5.58 -1.29
N VAL A 20 8.86 4.88 -0.88
CA VAL A 20 8.07 5.23 0.32
C VAL A 20 8.92 5.15 1.60
N ILE A 21 9.83 4.18 1.70
CA ILE A 21 10.72 4.03 2.86
C ILE A 21 11.75 5.17 2.88
N GLU A 22 12.35 5.49 1.74
CA GLU A 22 13.36 6.55 1.63
C GLU A 22 12.76 7.94 1.89
N THR A 23 11.55 8.21 1.39
CA THR A 23 10.90 9.50 1.57
C THR A 23 10.26 9.70 2.94
N VAL A 24 10.20 8.67 3.80
CA VAL A 24 9.52 8.77 5.11
C VAL A 24 10.20 9.76 6.06
N THR A 25 11.52 9.89 5.96
CA THR A 25 12.33 10.78 6.82
C THR A 25 12.63 12.14 6.19
N LEU A 26 12.26 12.34 4.92
CA LEU A 26 12.54 13.57 4.19
C LEU A 26 11.55 14.68 4.55
N SER A 27 12.05 15.90 4.64
CA SER A 27 11.23 17.12 4.66
C SER A 27 10.61 17.39 3.28
N GLU A 28 9.62 18.28 3.20
CA GLU A 28 8.97 18.64 1.92
C GLU A 28 9.96 19.15 0.88
N ALA A 29 10.99 19.90 1.30
CA ALA A 29 12.03 20.42 0.42
C ALA A 29 12.91 19.30 -0.14
N GLU A 30 13.30 18.35 0.71
CA GLU A 30 14.13 17.20 0.34
C GLU A 30 13.35 16.21 -0.54
N LEU A 31 12.07 16.00 -0.25
CA LEU A 31 11.18 15.18 -1.07
C LEU A 31 11.04 15.78 -2.48
N GLY A 32 10.92 17.11 -2.59
CA GLY A 32 10.90 17.78 -3.88
C GLY A 32 12.23 17.70 -4.65
N ALA A 33 13.37 17.55 -3.98
CA ALA A 33 14.66 17.32 -4.63
C ALA A 33 14.78 15.86 -5.10
N TYR A 34 14.51 14.92 -4.21
CA TYR A 34 14.48 13.48 -4.49
C TYR A 34 13.57 13.14 -5.67
N CYS A 35 12.35 13.68 -5.68
CA CYS A 35 11.39 13.49 -6.76
C CYS A 35 11.92 13.98 -8.12
N ARG A 36 12.69 15.08 -8.16
CA ARG A 36 13.29 15.57 -9.41
C ARG A 36 14.42 14.68 -9.92
N GLU A 37 15.20 14.09 -9.01
CA GLU A 37 16.29 13.17 -9.35
C GLU A 37 15.75 11.84 -9.87
N GLU A 38 14.72 11.30 -9.21
CA GLU A 38 14.09 10.02 -9.55
C GLU A 38 13.06 10.11 -10.69
N GLY A 39 12.74 11.32 -11.17
CA GLY A 39 11.71 11.53 -12.21
C GLY A 39 10.28 11.28 -11.73
N LEU A 40 10.04 11.49 -10.44
CA LEU A 40 8.77 11.28 -9.75
C LEU A 40 8.10 12.61 -9.40
N TYR A 41 6.77 12.57 -9.21
CA TYR A 41 6.05 13.67 -8.58
C TYR A 41 5.91 13.42 -7.07
N PRO A 42 6.06 14.46 -6.23
CA PRO A 42 5.79 14.39 -4.79
C PRO A 42 4.48 13.69 -4.45
N GLU A 43 3.44 13.98 -5.22
CA GLU A 43 2.10 13.45 -5.07
C GLU A 43 2.05 11.93 -5.27
N GLN A 44 2.87 11.37 -6.18
CA GLN A 44 2.95 9.92 -6.40
C GLN A 44 3.55 9.20 -5.17
N SER A 45 4.62 9.75 -4.60
CA SER A 45 5.23 9.20 -3.38
C SER A 45 4.23 9.21 -2.21
N GLN A 46 3.49 10.32 -2.05
CA GLN A 46 2.43 10.42 -1.04
C GLN A 46 1.29 9.42 -1.29
N GLN A 47 0.88 9.23 -2.55
CA GLN A 47 -0.16 8.28 -2.91
C GLN A 47 0.26 6.83 -2.58
N TRP A 48 1.50 6.46 -2.87
CA TRP A 48 2.02 5.13 -2.54
C TRP A 48 2.11 4.93 -1.03
N LYS A 49 2.55 5.94 -0.28
CA LYS A 49 2.55 5.91 1.18
C LYS A 49 1.15 5.68 1.74
N ALA A 50 0.15 6.40 1.24
CA ALA A 50 -1.24 6.22 1.63
C ALA A 50 -1.76 4.81 1.29
N ALA A 51 -1.45 4.30 0.10
CA ALA A 51 -1.84 2.96 -0.32
C ALA A 51 -1.19 1.86 0.55
N CYS A 52 0.08 2.02 0.95
CA CYS A 52 0.76 1.11 1.86
C CYS A 52 0.06 1.06 3.24
N LEU A 53 -0.30 2.22 3.80
CA LEU A 53 -0.99 2.30 5.08
C LEU A 53 -2.42 1.73 5.01
N GLU A 54 -3.16 2.04 3.94
CA GLU A 54 -4.50 1.50 3.73
C GLU A 54 -4.47 -0.03 3.57
N GLY A 55 -3.53 -0.54 2.77
CA GLY A 55 -3.35 -1.98 2.56
C GLY A 55 -3.10 -2.73 3.87
N ALA A 56 -2.21 -2.20 4.71
CA ALA A 56 -1.91 -2.78 6.03
C ALA A 56 -3.16 -2.81 6.94
N GLY A 57 -3.91 -1.71 7.03
CA GLY A 57 -5.13 -1.65 7.82
C GLY A 57 -6.26 -2.54 7.28
N ARG A 58 -6.38 -2.66 5.95
CA ARG A 58 -7.35 -3.55 5.30
C ARG A 58 -7.06 -5.02 5.59
N GLN A 59 -5.79 -5.43 5.56
CA GLN A 59 -5.40 -6.81 5.86
C GLN A 59 -5.82 -7.20 7.28
N GLU A 60 -5.56 -6.36 8.28
CA GLU A 60 -5.94 -6.63 9.68
C GLU A 60 -7.45 -6.82 9.83
N ASN A 61 -8.26 -5.97 9.17
CA ASN A 61 -9.71 -6.09 9.20
C ASN A 61 -10.20 -7.36 8.48
N GLN A 62 -9.58 -7.73 7.36
CA GLN A 62 -9.91 -8.97 6.65
C GLN A 62 -9.59 -10.22 7.48
N GLU A 63 -8.45 -10.25 8.16
CA GLU A 63 -8.08 -11.36 9.04
C GLU A 63 -9.07 -11.53 10.21
N LYS A 64 -9.48 -10.42 10.84
CA LYS A 64 -10.51 -10.41 11.90
C LYS A 64 -11.85 -10.94 11.38
N ALA A 65 -12.29 -10.48 10.21
CA ALA A 65 -13.53 -10.92 9.58
C ALA A 65 -13.47 -12.42 9.22
N ALA A 66 -12.38 -12.87 8.60
CA ALA A 66 -12.16 -14.27 8.24
C ALA A 66 -12.14 -15.17 9.48
N HIS A 67 -11.52 -14.75 10.58
CA HIS A 67 -11.52 -15.49 11.83
C HIS A 67 -12.92 -15.60 12.45
N LYS A 68 -13.72 -14.52 12.41
CA LYS A 68 -15.12 -14.55 12.86
C LYS A 68 -15.95 -15.51 11.99
N GLN A 69 -15.80 -15.45 10.67
CA GLN A 69 -16.48 -16.35 9.74
C GLN A 69 -16.11 -17.81 9.99
N ARG A 70 -14.83 -18.11 10.23
CA ARG A 70 -14.36 -19.48 10.57
C ARG A 70 -15.03 -20.00 11.84
N LYS A 71 -15.15 -19.16 12.87
CA LYS A 71 -15.83 -19.53 14.13
C LYS A 71 -17.31 -19.81 13.93
N GLU A 72 -18.00 -18.99 13.14
CA GLU A 72 -19.42 -19.16 12.82
C GLU A 72 -19.64 -20.43 12.00
N ASN A 73 -18.88 -20.62 10.92
CA ASN A 73 -18.93 -21.83 10.10
C ASN A 73 -18.69 -23.10 10.93
N HIS A 74 -17.74 -23.09 11.86
CA HIS A 74 -17.47 -24.23 12.74
C HIS A 74 -18.66 -24.59 13.63
N LYS A 75 -19.38 -23.58 14.15
CA LYS A 75 -20.60 -23.82 14.95
C LYS A 75 -21.71 -24.43 14.10
N THR A 76 -21.94 -23.87 12.90
CA THR A 76 -22.96 -24.36 11.96
C THR A 76 -22.66 -25.81 11.52
N ILE A 77 -21.41 -26.13 11.19
CA ILE A 77 -21.00 -27.49 10.82
C ILE A 77 -21.25 -28.48 11.96
N LYS A 78 -20.98 -28.10 13.22
CA LYS A 78 -21.26 -28.97 14.37
C LYS A 78 -22.75 -29.22 14.56
N GLN A 79 -23.60 -28.19 14.38
CA GLN A 79 -25.05 -28.32 14.52
C GLN A 79 -25.68 -29.17 13.42
N LEU A 80 -25.19 -29.09 12.18
CA LEU A 80 -25.72 -29.85 11.06
C LEU A 80 -25.25 -31.32 11.02
N LYS A 81 -24.20 -31.66 11.79
CA LYS A 81 -23.67 -33.03 11.90
C LYS A 81 -24.17 -33.80 13.14
N ALA A 82 -24.98 -33.15 13.98
CA ALA A 82 -25.66 -33.76 15.13
C ALA A 82 -27.07 -34.17 14.71
#